data_AF-A0A9E2BHY1-F1
#
_entry.id   AF-A0A9E2BHY1-F1
#
_cell.length_a   1.000
_cell.length_b   1.000
_cell.length_c   1.000
_cell.angle_alpha   90.00
_cell.angle_beta   90.00
_cell.angle_gamma   90.00
#
_symmetry.space_group_name_H-M   'P 1'
#
loop_
_entity.id
_entity.type
_entity.pdbx_description
1 polymer ?
#
loop_
_entity_poly.entity_id
_entity_poly.type
_entity_poly.pdbx_seq_one_letter_code
_entity_poly.pdbx_strand_id
1 'polypeptide(L)'
;MSELPKGGRGVKAPYQTVVIRVPKPVEEDVLELIANFRQGKSKVVTGLEVDGVIELAKSVLKEKKSAKASLTKLLQVLFNSKDISL
;
A
#
# COMPACT_ATOMS: atom_id res chain seq x y z
N MET A 1 -15.62 -22.26 4.65
CA MET A 1 -15.29 -22.46 6.08
C MET A 1 -14.04 -21.66 6.37
N SER A 2 -14.07 -20.80 7.40
CA SER A 2 -13.01 -19.85 7.71
C SER A 2 -11.73 -20.55 8.20
N GLU A 3 -10.60 -20.33 7.52
CA GLU A 3 -9.24 -20.78 7.89
C GLU A 3 -8.66 -20.00 9.09
N LEU A 4 -9.46 -19.79 10.12
CA LEU A 4 -8.94 -19.22 11.37
C LEU A 4 -8.09 -20.29 12.05
N PRO A 5 -6.84 -19.98 12.46
CA PRO A 5 -6.06 -20.92 13.24
C PRO A 5 -6.87 -21.33 14.46
N LYS A 6 -7.04 -22.64 14.67
CA LYS A 6 -7.79 -23.18 15.81
C LYS A 6 -7.09 -22.77 17.11
N GLY A 7 -7.59 -21.71 17.75
CA GLY A 7 -7.15 -21.28 19.06
C GLY A 7 -7.73 -22.18 20.16
N GLY A 8 -6.94 -22.47 21.18
CA GLY A 8 -7.35 -23.27 22.34
C GLY A 8 -6.30 -23.22 23.45
N ARG A 9 -6.68 -23.59 24.68
CA ARG A 9 -5.73 -23.68 25.80
C ARG A 9 -4.63 -24.68 25.44
N GLY A 10 -3.38 -24.22 25.42
CA GLY A 10 -2.20 -25.04 25.08
C GLY A 10 -1.81 -25.06 23.61
N VAL A 11 -2.59 -24.45 22.70
CA VAL A 11 -2.23 -24.36 21.27
C VAL A 11 -1.50 -23.05 21.02
N LYS A 12 -0.19 -23.14 20.75
CA LYS A 12 0.62 -21.97 20.40
C LYS A 12 0.41 -21.64 18.92
N ALA A 13 0.16 -20.37 18.61
CA ALA A 13 0.09 -19.90 17.24
C ALA A 13 1.44 -20.09 16.52
N PRO A 14 1.46 -20.35 15.20
CA PRO A 14 2.69 -20.51 14.42
C PRO A 14 3.43 -19.18 14.18
N TYR A 15 3.05 -18.12 14.88
CA TYR A 15 3.62 -16.77 14.78
C TYR A 15 3.73 -16.15 16.17
N GLN A 16 4.64 -15.19 16.29
CA GLN A 16 4.78 -14.41 17.52
C GLN A 16 3.69 -13.34 17.57
N THR A 17 2.88 -13.38 18.62
CA THR A 17 1.86 -12.35 18.86
C THR A 17 2.48 -11.15 19.56
N VAL A 18 2.27 -9.96 19.01
CA VAL A 18 2.60 -8.68 19.65
C VAL A 18 1.30 -7.93 19.92
N VAL A 19 1.12 -7.45 21.15
CA VAL A 19 -0.03 -6.64 21.53
C VAL A 19 0.36 -5.18 21.47
N ILE A 20 -0.35 -4.40 20.64
CA ILE A 20 -0.12 -2.96 20.46
C ILE A 20 -1.39 -2.22 20.88
N ARG A 21 -1.23 -1.12 21.62
CA ARG A 21 -2.34 -0.25 21.99
C ARG A 21 -2.60 0.74 20.87
N VAL A 22 -3.87 0.93 20.52
CA VAL A 22 -4.28 1.84 19.44
C VAL A 22 -5.01 3.04 20.06
N PRO A 23 -4.70 4.28 19.65
CA PRO A 23 -5.48 5.45 20.04
C PRO A 23 -6.93 5.33 19.57
N LYS A 24 -7.87 5.71 20.44
CA LYS A 24 -9.31 5.68 20.15
C LYS A 24 -9.73 6.31 18.80
N PRO A 25 -9.18 7.48 18.35
CA PRO A 25 -9.61 8.06 17.07
C PRO A 25 -9.25 7.22 15.84
N VAL A 26 -8.33 6.25 15.95
CA VAL A 26 -7.86 5.42 14.82
C VAL A 26 -8.40 3.99 14.92
N GLU A 27 -9.21 3.70 15.95
CA GLU A 27 -9.70 2.34 16.23
C GLU A 27 -10.53 1.78 15.06
N GLU A 28 -11.43 2.60 14.50
CA GLU A 28 -12.30 2.21 13.40
C GLU A 28 -11.51 1.86 12.13
N ASP A 29 -10.55 2.71 11.76
CA ASP A 29 -9.66 2.50 10.60
C ASP A 29 -8.86 1.20 10.73
N VAL A 30 -8.35 0.91 11.94
CA VAL A 30 -7.59 -0.32 12.19
C VAL A 30 -8.49 -1.56 12.10
N LEU A 31 -9.72 -1.51 12.63
CA LEU A 31 -10.66 -2.61 12.54
C LEU A 31 -11.05 -2.91 11.08
N GLU A 32 -11.28 -1.87 10.28
CA GLU A 32 -11.56 -2.00 8.86
C GLU A 32 -10.36 -2.62 8.12
N LEU A 33 -9.14 -2.17 8.41
CA LEU A 33 -7.91 -2.72 7.83
C LEU A 33 -7.76 -4.23 8.14
N ILE A 34 -8.01 -4.64 9.39
CA ILE A 34 -7.97 -6.05 9.80
C ILE A 34 -9.03 -6.87 9.07
N ALA A 35 -10.25 -6.33 8.93
CA ALA A 35 -11.33 -7.00 8.21
C ALA A 35 -10.98 -7.19 6.73
N ASN A 36 -10.46 -6.15 6.07
CA ASN A 36 -10.03 -6.19 4.68
C ASN A 36 -8.90 -7.20 4.44
N PHE A 37 -7.91 -7.24 5.33
CA PHE A 37 -6.83 -8.21 5.28
C PHE A 37 -7.35 -9.66 5.40
N ARG A 38 -8.22 -9.94 6.37
CA ARG A 38 -8.80 -11.29 6.57
C ARG A 38 -9.70 -11.74 5.43
N GLN A 39 -10.36 -10.81 4.75
CA GLN A 39 -11.19 -11.09 3.57
C GLN A 39 -10.35 -11.27 2.29
N GLY A 40 -9.03 -11.10 2.35
CA GLY A 40 -8.16 -11.14 1.16
C GLY A 40 -8.39 -9.95 0.22
N LYS A 41 -9.10 -8.91 0.67
CA LYS A 41 -9.35 -7.67 -0.09
C LYS A 41 -8.23 -6.65 0.06
N SER A 42 -7.18 -6.98 0.81
CA SER A 42 -5.97 -6.18 0.86
C SER A 42 -5.43 -6.01 -0.56
N LYS A 43 -5.53 -4.78 -1.10
CA LYS A 43 -4.79 -4.40 -2.30
C LYS A 43 -3.32 -4.47 -1.94
N VAL A 44 -2.69 -5.61 -2.20
CA VAL A 44 -1.24 -5.62 -2.34
C VAL A 44 -0.98 -4.72 -3.53
N VAL A 45 -0.41 -3.54 -3.30
CA VAL A 45 0.10 -2.70 -4.38
C VAL A 45 1.35 -3.41 -4.89
N THR A 46 1.15 -4.49 -5.63
CA THR A 46 2.22 -5.15 -6.38
C THR A 46 2.52 -4.25 -7.56
N GLY A 47 3.75 -3.76 -7.64
CA GLY A 47 4.35 -3.13 -8.81
C GLY A 47 3.47 -2.09 -9.49
N LEU A 48 3.65 -0.82 -9.14
CA LEU A 48 3.15 0.26 -10.00
C LEU A 48 3.72 0.06 -11.41
N GLU A 49 2.87 -0.29 -12.36
CA GLU A 49 3.25 -0.35 -13.77
C GLU A 49 3.70 1.05 -14.20
N VAL A 50 4.87 1.12 -14.86
CA VAL A 50 5.52 2.39 -15.23
C VAL A 50 4.57 3.24 -16.07
N ASP A 51 3.77 2.61 -16.93
CA ASP A 51 2.81 3.26 -17.81
C ASP A 51 1.68 3.96 -17.04
N GLY A 52 1.10 3.29 -16.04
CA GLY A 52 0.04 3.87 -15.20
C GLY A 52 0.54 5.06 -14.38
N VAL A 53 1.81 5.05 -13.97
CA VAL A 53 2.42 6.18 -13.26
C VAL A 53 2.72 7.36 -14.21
N ILE A 54 3.10 7.08 -15.45
CA ILE A 54 3.29 8.11 -16.48
C ILE A 54 1.97 8.83 -16.80
N GLU A 55 0.85 8.11 -16.86
CA GLU A 55 -0.47 8.71 -17.11
C GLU A 55 -0.92 9.62 -15.97
N LEU A 56 -0.74 9.18 -14.72
CA LEU A 56 -0.98 9.99 -13.53
C LEU A 56 -0.07 11.22 -13.48
N ALA A 57 1.21 11.07 -13.82
CA ALA A 57 2.13 12.19 -13.87
C ALA A 57 1.72 13.23 -14.94
N LYS A 58 1.19 12.77 -16.09
CA LYS A 58 0.63 13.65 -17.13
C LYS A 58 -0.65 14.35 -16.68
N SER A 59 -1.54 13.71 -15.92
CA SER A 59 -2.74 14.37 -15.38
C SER A 59 -2.36 15.45 -14.36
N VAL A 60 -1.41 15.17 -13.48
CA VAL A 60 -0.88 16.15 -12.51
C VAL A 60 -0.23 17.36 -13.20
N LEU A 61 0.51 17.14 -14.31
CA LEU A 61 1.09 18.23 -15.10
C LEU A 61 0.03 19.09 -15.83
N LYS A 62 -1.12 18.50 -16.18
CA LYS A 62 -2.25 19.25 -16.78
C LYS A 62 -2.96 20.11 -15.74
N GLU A 63 -3.20 19.57 -14.55
CA GLU A 63 -3.94 20.26 -13.49
C GLU A 63 -3.09 21.31 -12.78
N LYS A 64 -1.81 20.99 -12.53
CA LYS A 64 -0.84 21.89 -11.91
C LYS A 64 0.29 22.09 -12.88
N LYS A 65 0.63 23.35 -13.19
CA LYS A 65 1.89 23.74 -13.86
C LYS A 65 3.08 23.43 -12.94
N SER A 66 3.28 22.17 -12.64
CA SER A 66 4.37 21.64 -11.84
C SER A 66 5.63 21.57 -12.71
N ALA A 67 6.79 21.60 -12.07
CA ALA A 67 8.05 21.56 -12.77
C ALA A 67 8.25 20.16 -13.39
N LYS A 68 7.95 20.04 -14.69
CA LYS A 68 8.09 18.82 -15.50
C LYS A 68 9.43 18.11 -15.25
N ALA A 69 10.53 18.86 -15.26
CA ALA A 69 11.87 18.33 -15.02
C ALA A 69 12.05 17.68 -13.64
N SER A 70 11.43 18.24 -12.58
CA SER A 70 11.49 17.68 -11.23
C SER A 70 10.69 16.39 -11.12
N LEU A 71 9.52 16.33 -11.78
CA LEU A 71 8.67 15.15 -11.80
C LEU A 71 9.31 14.00 -12.59
N THR A 72 9.93 14.31 -13.73
CA THR A 72 10.69 13.33 -14.52
C THR A 72 11.86 12.74 -13.73
N LYS A 73 12.65 13.57 -13.04
CA LYS A 73 13.75 13.09 -12.18
C LYS A 73 13.26 12.19 -11.04
N LEU A 74 12.13 12.54 -10.42
CA LEU A 74 11.54 11.74 -9.36
C LEU A 74 11.16 10.34 -9.86
N LEU A 75 10.52 10.24 -11.02
CA LEU A 75 10.16 8.95 -11.62
C LEU A 75 11.39 8.13 -12.03
N GLN A 76 12.42 8.77 -12.58
CA GLN A 76 13.67 8.10 -12.94
C GLN A 76 14.35 7.47 -11.72
N VAL A 77 14.33 8.16 -10.57
CA VAL A 77 14.89 7.63 -9.30
C VAL A 77 14.03 6.49 -8.74
N LEU A 78 12.70 6.63 -8.74
CA LEU A 78 11.79 5.62 -8.18
C LEU A 78 11.84 4.29 -8.94
N PHE A 79 12.00 4.33 -10.26
CA PHE A 79 12.05 3.14 -11.12
C PHE A 79 13.47 2.74 -11.52
N ASN A 80 14.50 3.45 -11.05
CA ASN A 80 15.90 3.26 -11.42
C ASN A 80 16.11 3.13 -12.95
N SER A 81 15.35 3.91 -13.71
CA SER A 81 15.36 3.90 -15.18
C SER A 81 15.56 5.31 -15.71
N LYS A 82 16.50 5.47 -16.66
CA LYS A 82 16.78 6.76 -17.30
C LYS A 82 15.86 7.07 -18.48
N ASP A 83 15.12 6.06 -18.94
CA ASP A 83 14.34 6.14 -20.18
C ASP A 83 12.93 6.74 -19.95
N ILE A 84 12.58 7.03 -18.71
CA ILE A 84 11.29 7.62 -18.34
C ILE A 84 11.33 9.12 -18.64
N SER A 85 10.47 9.54 -19.57
CA SER A 85 10.26 10.94 -19.95
C SER A 85 8.76 11.25 -19.95
N LEU A 86 8.40 12.42 -19.43
CA LEU A 86 7.02 12.91 -19.33
C LEU A 86 6.70 13.95 -20.41
#